data_AF-A0A447KUS5-F1
#
_entry.id   AF-A0A447KUS5-F1
#
_cell.length_a   1.000
_cell.length_b   1.000
_cell.length_c   1.000
_cell.angle_alpha   90.00
_cell.angle_beta   90.00
_cell.angle_gamma   90.00
#
_symmetry.space_group_name_H-M   'P 1'
#
loop_
_entity.id
_entity.type
_entity.pdbx_description
1 polymer ?
#
loop_
_entity_poly.entity_id
_entity_poly.type
_entity_poly.pdbx_seq_one_letter_code
_entity_poly.pdbx_strand_id
1 'polypeptide(L)' 'MYQDIRNRKVEVYDGKVRPVFEELISYGYGYKALANALNERGVLSLKGKRWTPDAVKHTLARLGLKTLGGVYNAL' A
#
# COMPACT_ATOMS: atom_id res chain seq x y z
N MET A 1 6.07 -25.47 -3.90
CA MET A 1 6.50 -24.92 -5.22
C MET A 1 5.71 -23.69 -5.64
N TYR A 2 4.39 -23.76 -5.92
CA TYR A 2 3.63 -22.57 -6.37
C TYR A 2 3.43 -21.49 -5.29
N GLN A 3 3.22 -21.90 -4.03
CA GLN A 3 3.06 -20.94 -2.93
C GLN A 3 4.37 -20.20 -2.64
N ASP A 4 5.51 -20.88 -2.74
CA ASP A 4 6.83 -20.27 -2.51
C ASP A 4 7.13 -19.17 -3.54
N ILE A 5 6.80 -19.42 -4.82
CA ILE A 5 6.92 -18.42 -5.89
C ILE A 5 6.01 -17.21 -5.62
N ARG A 6 4.76 -17.46 -5.21
CA ARG A 6 3.81 -16.38 -4.87
C ARG A 6 4.31 -15.55 -3.70
N ASN A 7 4.78 -16.18 -2.63
CA ASN A 7 5.28 -15.50 -1.44
C ASN A 7 6.50 -14.64 -1.76
N ARG A 8 7.45 -15.19 -2.53
CA ARG A 8 8.63 -14.44 -2.98
C ARG A 8 8.27 -13.23 -3.83
N LYS A 9 7.27 -13.34 -4.71
CA LYS A 9 6.75 -12.20 -5.48
C LYS A 9 6.18 -11.12 -4.57
N VAL A 10 5.40 -11.51 -3.55
CA VAL A 10 4.79 -10.58 -2.58
C VAL A 10 5.89 -9.86 -1.80
N GLU A 11 6.88 -10.58 -1.28
CA GLU A 11 7.98 -10.00 -0.51
C GLU A 11 8.80 -8.98 -1.31
N VAL A 12 9.20 -9.34 -2.54
CA VAL A 12 9.93 -8.43 -3.43
C VAL A 12 9.10 -7.19 -3.75
N TYR A 13 7.80 -7.36 -3.97
CA TYR A 13 6.89 -6.25 -4.24
C TYR A 13 6.73 -5.33 -3.01
N ASP A 14 6.46 -5.93 -1.86
CA ASP A 14 6.26 -5.22 -0.59
C ASP A 14 7.52 -4.42 -0.21
N GLY A 15 8.72 -4.97 -0.41
CA GLY A 15 9.98 -4.25 -0.21
C GLY A 15 10.16 -3.04 -1.13
N LYS A 16 9.64 -3.08 -2.36
CA LYS A 16 9.70 -1.95 -3.31
C LYS A 16 8.68 -0.86 -3.00
N VAL A 17 7.48 -1.23 -2.56
CA VAL A 17 6.40 -0.24 -2.34
C VAL A 17 6.42 0.37 -0.95
N ARG A 18 6.95 -0.33 0.07
CA ARG A 18 7.08 0.18 1.43
C ARG A 18 7.62 1.62 1.51
N PRO A 19 8.80 1.95 0.93
CA PRO A 19 9.33 3.31 1.02
C PRO A 19 8.42 4.37 0.39
N VAL A 20 7.69 4.02 -0.68
CA VAL A 20 6.72 4.93 -1.32
C VAL A 20 5.53 5.20 -0.40
N PHE A 21 5.02 4.17 0.30
CA PHE A 21 3.96 4.34 1.28
C PHE A 21 4.41 5.18 2.47
N GLU A 22 5.60 4.93 3.01
CA GLU A 22 6.16 5.66 4.15
C GLU A 22 6.35 7.14 3.80
N GLU A 23 6.90 7.45 2.63
CA GLU A 23 7.02 8.82 2.12
C GLU A 23 5.64 9.51 2.06
N LEU A 24 4.65 8.87 1.44
CA LEU A 24 3.31 9.46 1.30
C LEU A 24 2.58 9.62 2.64
N ILE A 25 2.78 8.68 3.58
CA ILE A 25 2.26 8.77 4.95
C ILE A 25 2.88 9.97 5.68
N SER A 26 4.16 10.29 5.45
CA SER A 26 4.83 11.43 6.08
C SER A 26 4.19 12.78 5.73
N TYR A 27 3.53 12.89 4.57
CA TYR A 27 2.72 14.05 4.20
C TYR A 27 1.31 14.07 4.82
N GLY A 28 0.96 13.09 5.65
CA GLY A 28 -0.36 12.98 6.27
C GLY A 28 -1.46 12.41 5.36
N TYR A 29 -1.12 11.70 4.29
CA TYR A 29 -2.12 11.22 3.34
C TYR A 29 -2.94 10.06 3.89
N GLY A 30 -4.26 10.25 4.03
CA GLY A 30 -5.24 9.19 4.28
C GLY A 30 -5.46 8.25 3.09
N TYR A 31 -6.32 7.24 3.24
CA TYR A 31 -6.47 6.16 2.23
C TYR A 31 -6.76 6.65 0.80
N LYS A 32 -7.68 7.61 0.64
CA LYS A 32 -8.04 8.16 -0.67
C LYS A 32 -6.88 8.93 -1.31
N ALA A 33 -6.19 9.76 -0.51
CA ALA A 33 -5.04 10.53 -0.97
C ALA A 33 -3.86 9.63 -1.37
N LEU A 34 -3.60 8.57 -0.59
CA LEU A 34 -2.60 7.56 -0.94
C LEU A 34 -2.92 6.89 -2.29
N ALA A 35 -4.17 6.45 -2.48
CA ALA A 35 -4.56 5.81 -3.73
C ALA A 35 -4.37 6.73 -4.95
N ASN A 36 -4.73 8.01 -4.82
CA ASN A 36 -4.53 8.99 -5.88
C ASN A 36 -3.05 9.22 -6.17
N ALA A 37 -2.25 9.50 -5.14
CA ALA A 37 -0.82 9.77 -5.29
C ALA A 37 -0.06 8.59 -5.90
N LEU A 38 -0.38 7.35 -5.50
CA LEU A 38 0.22 6.15 -6.08
C LEU A 38 -0.13 5.99 -7.56
N ASN A 39 -1.40 6.24 -7.91
CA ASN A 39 -1.85 6.17 -9.30
C ASN A 39 -1.23 7.27 -10.18
N GLU A 40 -1.09 8.49 -9.67
CA GLU A 40 -0.45 9.61 -10.35
C GLU A 40 1.03 9.35 -10.60
N ARG A 41 1.71 8.69 -9.65
CA ARG A 41 3.10 8.23 -9.81
C ARG A 41 3.26 7.00 -10.70
N GLY A 42 2.17 6.46 -11.26
CA GLY A 42 2.21 5.25 -12.10
C GLY A 42 2.54 3.96 -11.34
N VAL A 43 2.45 3.96 -10.01
CA VAL A 43 2.73 2.78 -9.19
C VAL A 43 1.54 1.84 -9.27
N LEU A 44 1.74 0.63 -9.79
CA LEU A 44 0.69 -0.39 -9.85
C LEU A 44 0.64 -1.23 -8.57
N SER A 45 -0.56 -1.70 -8.21
CA SER A 45 -0.76 -2.66 -7.11
C SER A 45 -0.08 -4.00 -7.40
N LEU A 46 0.03 -4.88 -6.39
CA LEU A 46 0.58 -6.25 -6.54
C LEU A 46 -0.10 -7.05 -7.69
N LYS A 47 -1.37 -6.75 -7.97
CA LYS A 47 -2.16 -7.38 -9.05
C LYS A 47 -2.06 -6.65 -10.39
N GLY A 48 -1.22 -5.61 -10.51
CA GLY A 48 -1.08 -4.80 -11.72
C GLY A 48 -2.27 -3.87 -11.99
N LYS A 49 -3.08 -3.57 -10.96
CA LYS A 49 -4.26 -2.71 -11.07
C LYS A 49 -4.00 -1.34 -10.44
N ARG A 50 -4.80 -0.34 -10.83
CA ARG A 50 -4.86 0.97 -10.16
C ARG A 50 -5.22 0.79 -8.68
N TRP A 51 -4.72 1.70 -7.85
CA TRP A 51 -5.01 1.75 -6.43
C TRP A 51 -6.42 2.24 -6.16
N THR A 52 -7.08 1.55 -5.23
CA THR A 52 -8.31 1.97 -4.56
C THR A 52 -8.04 2.14 -3.06
N PRO A 53 -8.87 2.89 -2.31
CA PRO A 53 -8.73 3.00 -0.85
C PRO A 53 -8.67 1.63 -0.14
N ASP A 54 -9.44 0.64 -0.57
CA ASP A 54 -9.39 -0.72 -0.01
C ASP A 54 -8.07 -1.44 -0.30
N ALA A 55 -7.55 -1.32 -1.53
CA ALA A 55 -6.26 -1.90 -1.89
C ALA A 55 -5.12 -1.28 -1.06
N VAL A 56 -5.20 0.02 -0.79
CA VAL A 56 -4.30 0.75 0.12
C VAL A 56 -4.44 0.17 1.54
N LYS A 57 -5.66 0.06 2.08
CA LYS A 57 -5.93 -0.50 3.42
C LYS A 57 -5.34 -1.91 3.58
N HIS A 58 -5.59 -2.81 2.63
CA HIS A 58 -5.06 -4.18 2.67
C HIS A 58 -3.53 -4.22 2.57
N THR A 59 -2.93 -3.33 1.77
CA THR A 59 -1.47 -3.27 1.64
C THR A 59 -0.83 -2.72 2.91
N LEU A 60 -1.37 -1.65 3.48
CA LEU A 60 -0.90 -1.12 4.77
C LEU A 60 -0.97 -2.17 5.88
N ALA A 61 -2.08 -2.91 5.98
CA ALA A 61 -2.21 -4.00 6.95
C ALA A 61 -1.14 -5.09 6.73
N ARG A 62 -0.89 -5.48 5.48
CA ARG A 62 0.16 -6.45 5.13
C ARG A 62 1.57 -5.94 5.45
N LEU A 63 1.82 -4.64 5.26
CA LEU A 63 3.10 -4.00 5.55
C LEU A 63 3.30 -3.63 7.03
N GLY A 64 2.26 -3.77 7.87
CA GLY A 64 2.30 -3.31 9.26
C GLY A 64 2.34 -1.78 9.42
N LEU A 65 1.84 -1.04 8.43
CA LEU A 65 1.84 0.43 8.41
C LEU A 65 0.46 1.00 8.74
N LYS A 66 0.43 2.24 9.23
CA LYS A 66 -0.80 3.01 9.51
C LYS A 66 -0.75 4.38 8.85
N THR A 67 -1.92 4.94 8.57
CA THR A 67 -2.10 6.30 8.04
C THR A 67 -3.14 7.02 8.90
N LEU A 68 -3.19 8.36 8.84
CA LEU A 68 -4.17 9.21 9.52
C LEU A 68 -5.62 8.77 9.29
N GLY A 69 -5.96 8.29 8.09
CA GLY A 69 -7.31 7.75 7.81
C GLY A 69 -7.66 6.46 8.58
N GLY A 70 -6.66 5.75 9.11
CA GLY A 70 -6.84 4.57 9.95
C GLY A 70 -6.91 4.85 11.45
N VAL A 71 -6.54 6.06 11.87
CA VAL A 71 -6.58 6.48 13.28
C VAL A 71 -8.03 6.79 13.72
N TYR A 72 -8.85 7.36 12.84
CA TYR A 72 -10.25 7.73 13.13
C TYR A 72 -11.23 6.55 13.24
N ASN A 73 -10.84 5.33 12.87
CA ASN A 73 -11.68 4.13 13.04
C ASN A 73 -11.29 3.30 14.28
N ALA A 74 -10.32 3.78 15.07
CA ALA A 74 -9.76 3.08 16.23
C ALA A 74 -10.01 3.82 17.57
N LEU A 75 -10.86 4.84 17.55
CA LEU A 75 -11.40 5.58 18.69
C LEU A 75 -12.92 5.41 18.69
#